data_AF-A0A424YBV6-F1
#
_entry.id   AF-A0A424YBV6-F1
#
_cell.length_a   1.000
_cell.length_b   1.000
_cell.length_c   1.000
_cell.angle_alpha   90.00
_cell.angle_beta   90.00
_cell.angle_gamma   90.00
#
_symmetry.space_group_name_H-M   'P 1'
#
loop_
_entity.id
_entity.type
_entity.pdbx_description
1 polymer ?
#
loop_
_entity_poly.entity_id
_entity_poly.type
_entity_poly.pdbx_seq_one_letter_code
_entity_poly.pdbx_strand_id
1 'polypeptide(L)'
;MKCGGNSRKWAAVLAFLFFWGVCLYPLPGEAAETITMKRIFGENRFETAVKISQEGWAYSPRVLLARADDFPDALAGAPLAHRLEAPILLTGQGSLHQSTQREIERLGARQVIILGGEAALSPGVEENLREMGLEVQRIGGEDRYETARLIAGEMGFIPGYKAVVVSGTSFPDALAAGAYAAGKGYPILLTRQDSLPSSTQKALQEEHINQTILVGGPLAVGEEVEKELPSPRRIGGEDRYETAVEVVVRLNIPGDKLFVATGEDFADALTGSVLAAREGGPLVLVSKEQTPHPVVDLIKAGTFTRFSILGGPAAVSYSNSLVSRSGSTLTPIMGTPRATLEQARRWAAHRGAHPDFIQVAALYWEIGPQLGVRPEVAYAQSAKETNYGKFTGVVSRDFNNWCGLKIFQGGPCSEPEAHASFPDDRTGVMAHYHHLMTYAGVEVPGGSLSPRSSLVRVGCAPYVEWLGARWAPSDQYGYSIVYDYLGPLMRTR
;
A
#
# COMPACT_ATOMS: atom_id res chain seq x y z
N MET A 1 78.44 21.35 -58.85
CA MET A 1 79.22 22.60 -58.73
C MET A 1 78.59 23.47 -57.66
N LYS A 2 79.39 23.81 -56.63
CA LYS A 2 79.26 24.92 -55.67
C LYS A 2 78.03 24.94 -54.73
N CYS A 3 78.28 24.71 -53.44
CA CYS A 3 78.43 25.72 -52.37
C CYS A 3 77.06 26.10 -51.82
N GLY A 4 76.80 26.14 -50.52
CA GLY A 4 77.64 26.48 -49.39
C GLY A 4 76.69 27.20 -48.44
N GLY A 5 76.73 26.85 -47.15
CA GLY A 5 75.79 27.38 -46.16
C GLY A 5 75.82 28.90 -46.03
N ASN A 6 74.77 29.47 -45.46
CA ASN A 6 74.98 30.31 -44.29
C ASN A 6 73.73 30.45 -43.42
N SER A 7 74.00 30.44 -42.13
CA SER A 7 73.11 30.69 -41.01
C SER A 7 72.44 32.06 -41.05
N ARG A 8 71.23 32.14 -40.48
CA ARG A 8 70.91 33.16 -39.45
C ARG A 8 69.64 32.79 -38.69
N LYS A 9 69.82 32.66 -37.38
CA LYS A 9 68.81 32.53 -36.32
C LYS A 9 67.84 33.73 -36.37
N TRP A 10 66.55 33.50 -36.13
CA TRP A 10 65.71 34.25 -35.19
C TRP A 10 64.50 33.37 -34.84
N ALA A 11 64.27 33.16 -33.55
CA ALA A 11 63.17 32.39 -32.98
C ALA A 11 61.89 33.23 -32.94
N ALA A 12 60.72 32.59 -33.11
CA ALA A 12 59.56 32.78 -32.22
C ALA A 12 58.27 32.12 -32.78
N VAL A 13 57.72 31.23 -31.94
CA VAL A 13 56.28 30.94 -31.73
C VAL A 13 55.52 30.22 -32.87
N LEU A 14 55.57 28.89 -32.82
CA LEU A 14 54.56 28.01 -33.39
C LEU A 14 53.37 27.94 -32.42
N ALA A 15 52.22 28.46 -32.84
CA ALA A 15 50.95 28.28 -32.15
C ALA A 15 50.53 26.80 -32.25
N PHE A 16 50.67 26.06 -31.14
CA PHE A 16 50.03 24.76 -30.98
C PHE A 16 48.55 24.97 -30.66
N LEU A 17 47.69 24.83 -31.67
CA LEU A 17 46.25 24.64 -31.47
C LEU A 17 46.04 23.27 -30.81
N PHE A 18 45.83 23.27 -29.49
CA PHE A 18 45.31 22.11 -28.77
C PHE A 18 43.83 21.92 -29.16
N PHE A 19 43.58 21.06 -30.15
CA PHE A 19 42.25 20.52 -30.41
C PHE A 19 41.93 19.52 -29.30
N TRP A 20 41.30 19.99 -28.22
CA TRP A 20 40.63 19.11 -27.27
C TRP A 20 39.43 18.48 -27.98
N GLY A 21 39.66 17.31 -28.58
CA GLY A 21 38.59 16.42 -28.98
C GLY A 21 37.86 15.99 -27.72
N VAL A 22 36.74 16.66 -27.42
CA VAL A 22 35.79 16.19 -26.42
C VAL A 22 35.19 14.89 -26.97
N CYS A 23 35.78 13.77 -26.59
CA CYS A 23 35.11 12.47 -26.66
C CYS A 23 33.91 12.55 -25.71
N LEU A 24 32.77 12.99 -26.24
CA LEU A 24 31.46 12.76 -25.65
C LEU A 24 31.24 11.25 -25.60
N TYR A 25 31.72 10.60 -24.54
CA TYR A 25 31.15 9.33 -24.13
C TYR A 25 29.69 9.63 -23.81
N PRO A 26 28.71 9.04 -24.50
CA PRO A 26 27.35 9.09 -24.00
C PRO A 26 27.40 8.51 -22.58
N LEU A 27 27.01 9.31 -21.60
CA LEU A 27 26.72 8.81 -20.27
C LEU A 27 25.82 7.58 -20.46
N PRO A 28 26.08 6.44 -19.79
CA PRO A 28 25.15 5.33 -19.85
C PRO A 28 23.80 5.87 -19.40
N GLY A 29 22.87 6.02 -20.36
CA GLY A 29 21.51 6.36 -20.04
C GLY A 29 21.00 5.30 -19.09
N GLU A 30 20.45 5.70 -17.95
CA GLU A 30 19.66 4.80 -17.11
C GLU A 30 18.65 4.12 -18.03
N ALA A 31 18.83 2.81 -18.24
CA ALA A 31 17.85 2.02 -18.93
C ALA A 31 16.56 2.15 -18.11
N ALA A 32 15.53 2.76 -18.69
CA ALA A 32 14.23 2.84 -18.04
C ALA A 32 13.78 1.41 -17.68
N GLU A 33 13.67 1.10 -16.38
CA GLU A 33 13.20 -0.20 -15.92
C GLU A 33 11.86 -0.51 -16.59
N THR A 34 11.84 -1.58 -17.39
CA THR A 34 10.65 -1.95 -18.15
C THR A 34 9.63 -2.56 -17.20
N ILE A 35 8.57 -1.81 -16.91
CA ILE A 35 7.42 -2.31 -16.18
C ILE A 35 6.74 -3.41 -17.01
N THR A 36 6.48 -4.55 -16.38
CA THR A 36 5.74 -5.66 -17.00
C THR A 36 4.46 -5.94 -16.25
N MET A 37 3.39 -6.23 -16.99
CA MET A 37 2.08 -6.51 -16.43
C MET A 37 1.46 -7.72 -17.11
N LYS A 38 0.92 -8.63 -16.31
CA LYS A 38 0.19 -9.82 -16.76
C LYS A 38 -1.14 -9.91 -16.03
N ARG A 39 -2.20 -10.30 -16.73
CA ARG A 39 -3.49 -10.64 -16.13
C ARG A 39 -3.75 -12.14 -16.23
N ILE A 40 -4.17 -12.76 -15.14
CA ILE A 40 -4.49 -14.17 -15.02
C ILE A 40 -5.95 -14.28 -14.62
N PHE A 41 -6.80 -14.78 -15.52
CA PHE A 41 -8.24 -14.83 -15.29
C PHE A 41 -8.93 -15.85 -16.19
N GLY A 42 -10.03 -16.40 -15.69
CA GLY A 42 -11.01 -17.16 -16.46
C GLY A 42 -12.36 -16.47 -16.52
N GLU A 43 -13.36 -17.16 -17.07
CA GLU A 43 -14.72 -16.62 -17.20
C GLU A 43 -15.46 -16.48 -15.86
N ASN A 44 -15.03 -17.25 -14.85
CA ASN A 44 -15.60 -17.26 -13.50
C ASN A 44 -14.51 -17.66 -12.48
N ARG A 45 -14.87 -17.71 -11.20
CA ARG A 45 -13.94 -18.04 -10.11
C ARG A 45 -13.27 -19.43 -10.23
N PHE A 46 -13.95 -20.42 -10.78
CA PHE A 46 -13.38 -21.75 -11.01
C PHE A 46 -12.33 -21.70 -12.11
N GLU A 47 -12.64 -21.07 -13.23
CA GLU A 47 -11.72 -20.92 -14.36
C GLU A 47 -10.53 -20.01 -14.00
N THR A 48 -10.72 -18.96 -13.19
CA THR A 48 -9.59 -18.14 -12.69
C THR A 48 -8.65 -18.97 -11.82
N ALA A 49 -9.17 -19.81 -10.90
CA ALA A 49 -8.35 -20.73 -10.11
C ALA A 49 -7.55 -21.69 -11.01
N VAL A 50 -8.18 -22.22 -12.06
CA VAL A 50 -7.51 -23.05 -13.08
C VAL A 50 -6.40 -22.28 -13.80
N LYS A 51 -6.61 -21.02 -14.17
CA LYS A 51 -5.58 -20.19 -14.81
C LYS A 51 -4.42 -19.85 -13.89
N ILE A 52 -4.68 -19.65 -12.61
CA ILE A 52 -3.64 -19.46 -11.59
C ILE A 52 -2.83 -20.76 -11.42
N SER A 53 -3.49 -21.91 -11.42
CA SER A 53 -2.84 -23.23 -11.42
C SER A 53 -1.95 -23.43 -12.65
N GLN A 54 -2.45 -23.13 -13.85
CA GLN A 54 -1.69 -23.24 -15.10
C GLN A 54 -0.47 -22.31 -15.14
N GLU A 55 -0.53 -21.16 -14.46
CA GLU A 55 0.60 -20.24 -14.35
C GLU A 55 1.71 -20.79 -13.46
N GLY A 56 1.36 -21.30 -12.27
CA GLY A 56 2.36 -21.70 -11.26
C GLY A 56 2.85 -23.16 -11.37
N TRP A 57 2.06 -24.02 -12.02
CA TRP A 57 2.25 -25.48 -11.97
C TRP A 57 2.02 -26.12 -13.33
N ALA A 58 3.11 -26.56 -13.97
CA ALA A 58 3.01 -27.46 -15.12
C ALA A 58 2.50 -28.85 -14.70
N TYR A 59 2.92 -29.31 -13.52
CA TYR A 59 2.59 -30.58 -12.90
C TYR A 59 2.47 -30.39 -11.38
N SER A 60 1.54 -31.11 -10.74
CA SER A 60 1.47 -31.19 -9.27
C SER A 60 0.87 -32.54 -8.85
N PRO A 61 1.57 -33.36 -8.04
CA PRO A 61 1.03 -34.63 -7.56
C PRO A 61 -0.11 -34.45 -6.55
N ARG A 62 -0.26 -33.24 -5.99
CA ARG A 62 -1.25 -32.89 -4.97
C ARG A 62 -2.05 -31.66 -5.41
N VAL A 63 -3.32 -31.62 -5.04
CA VAL A 63 -4.19 -30.45 -5.19
C VAL A 63 -4.94 -30.23 -3.89
N LEU A 64 -5.05 -28.98 -3.45
CA LEU A 64 -5.98 -28.62 -2.38
C LEU A 64 -7.30 -28.18 -3.02
N LEU A 65 -8.40 -28.69 -2.50
CA LEU A 65 -9.74 -28.40 -3.01
C LEU A 65 -10.57 -27.73 -1.93
N ALA A 66 -11.14 -26.58 -2.26
CA ALA A 66 -12.02 -25.85 -1.37
C ALA A 66 -13.32 -25.43 -2.07
N ARG A 67 -14.33 -25.08 -1.27
CA ARG A 67 -15.57 -24.53 -1.80
C ARG A 67 -15.36 -23.10 -2.32
N ALA A 68 -16.09 -22.74 -3.37
CA ALA A 68 -15.88 -21.48 -4.05
C ALA A 68 -16.67 -20.30 -3.45
N ASP A 69 -17.62 -20.56 -2.56
CA ASP A 69 -18.61 -19.62 -2.04
C ASP A 69 -18.45 -19.30 -0.54
N ASP A 70 -17.49 -19.92 0.16
CA ASP A 70 -17.06 -19.54 1.51
C ASP A 70 -15.53 -19.60 1.61
N PHE A 71 -14.93 -18.61 2.26
CA PHE A 71 -13.48 -18.36 2.23
C PHE A 71 -12.62 -19.00 3.34
N PRO A 72 -13.09 -19.24 4.59
CA PRO A 72 -12.20 -19.45 5.72
C PRO A 72 -11.29 -20.67 5.62
N ASP A 73 -11.83 -21.80 5.16
CA ASP A 73 -11.09 -23.06 5.08
C ASP A 73 -9.98 -22.97 4.01
N ALA A 74 -10.32 -22.38 2.87
CA ALA A 74 -9.40 -22.18 1.77
C ALA A 74 -8.27 -21.20 2.12
N LEU A 75 -8.61 -20.14 2.89
CA LEU A 75 -7.64 -19.18 3.40
C LEU A 75 -6.66 -19.86 4.34
N ALA A 76 -7.16 -20.60 5.34
CA ALA A 76 -6.33 -21.34 6.28
C ALA A 76 -5.45 -22.38 5.58
N GLY A 77 -5.91 -22.93 4.46
CA GLY A 77 -5.18 -23.88 3.62
C GLY A 77 -4.04 -23.30 2.78
N ALA A 78 -3.95 -21.98 2.58
CA ALA A 78 -2.94 -21.39 1.70
C ALA A 78 -1.48 -21.72 2.11
N PRO A 79 -1.09 -21.67 3.40
CA PRO A 79 0.25 -22.08 3.82
C PRO A 79 0.52 -23.57 3.65
N LEU A 80 -0.47 -24.43 3.88
CA LEU A 80 -0.35 -25.86 3.60
C LEU A 80 -0.18 -26.13 2.10
N ALA A 81 -0.94 -25.43 1.25
CA ALA A 81 -0.83 -25.52 -0.20
C ALA A 81 0.58 -25.18 -0.67
N HIS A 82 1.11 -24.06 -0.18
CA HIS A 82 2.47 -23.62 -0.52
C HIS A 82 3.52 -24.63 -0.04
N ARG A 83 3.41 -25.14 1.19
CA ARG A 83 4.31 -26.17 1.75
C ARG A 83 4.31 -27.45 0.92
N LEU A 84 3.15 -27.85 0.41
CA LEU A 84 2.99 -29.05 -0.42
C LEU A 84 3.28 -28.80 -1.90
N GLU A 85 3.68 -27.57 -2.26
CA GLU A 85 3.85 -27.10 -3.63
C GLU A 85 2.65 -27.39 -4.54
N ALA A 86 1.44 -27.24 -3.99
CA ALA A 86 0.18 -27.58 -4.66
C ALA A 86 -0.68 -26.33 -4.88
N PRO A 87 -1.43 -26.24 -6.00
CA PRO A 87 -2.42 -25.19 -6.18
C PRO A 87 -3.66 -25.44 -5.32
N ILE A 88 -4.38 -24.36 -5.00
CA ILE A 88 -5.76 -24.44 -4.50
C ILE A 88 -6.70 -24.30 -5.70
N LEU A 89 -7.55 -25.31 -5.91
CA LEU A 89 -8.66 -25.26 -6.85
C LEU A 89 -9.98 -25.10 -6.10
N LEU A 90 -11.00 -24.60 -6.81
CA LEU A 90 -12.31 -24.31 -6.26
C LEU A 90 -13.37 -25.25 -6.84
N THR A 91 -14.40 -25.58 -6.07
CA THR A 91 -15.56 -26.32 -6.56
C THR A 91 -16.85 -25.87 -5.86
N GLY A 92 -18.00 -26.30 -6.37
CA GLY A 92 -19.28 -26.12 -5.69
C GLY A 92 -19.42 -27.06 -4.49
N GLN A 93 -20.31 -26.71 -3.55
CA GLN A 93 -20.57 -27.49 -2.32
C GLN A 93 -20.99 -28.94 -2.61
N GLY A 94 -21.83 -29.16 -3.62
CA GLY A 94 -22.52 -30.43 -3.85
C GLY A 94 -21.86 -31.36 -4.87
N SER A 95 -21.08 -30.84 -5.81
CA SER A 95 -20.50 -31.61 -6.91
C SER A 95 -19.18 -31.02 -7.39
N LEU A 96 -18.31 -31.87 -7.94
CA LEU A 96 -17.04 -31.45 -8.52
C LEU A 96 -17.26 -30.63 -9.80
N HIS A 97 -16.74 -29.41 -9.85
CA HIS A 97 -16.86 -28.56 -11.03
C HIS A 97 -16.02 -29.10 -12.19
N GLN A 98 -16.57 -29.09 -13.41
CA GLN A 98 -15.95 -29.73 -14.57
C GLN A 98 -14.59 -29.11 -14.96
N SER A 99 -14.40 -27.80 -14.76
CA SER A 99 -13.11 -27.15 -15.02
C SER A 99 -12.04 -27.61 -14.04
N THR A 100 -12.43 -27.79 -12.78
CA THR A 100 -11.57 -28.26 -11.69
C THR A 100 -11.17 -29.71 -11.91
N GLN A 101 -12.12 -30.57 -12.30
CA GLN A 101 -11.84 -31.94 -12.70
C GLN A 101 -10.75 -32.01 -13.80
N ARG A 102 -10.95 -31.27 -14.89
CA ARG A 102 -9.99 -31.23 -16.01
C ARG A 102 -8.62 -30.71 -15.60
N GLU A 103 -8.56 -29.75 -14.67
CA GLU A 103 -7.29 -29.21 -14.19
C GLU A 103 -6.57 -30.19 -13.26
N ILE A 104 -7.28 -30.94 -12.42
CA ILE A 104 -6.73 -32.04 -11.61
C ILE A 104 -6.07 -33.09 -12.53
N GLU A 105 -6.76 -33.48 -13.61
CA GLU A 105 -6.22 -34.40 -14.63
C GLU A 105 -4.99 -33.81 -15.34
N ARG A 106 -5.06 -32.54 -15.76
CA ARG A 106 -3.94 -31.85 -16.44
C ARG A 106 -2.69 -31.78 -15.56
N LEU A 107 -2.85 -31.54 -14.26
CA LEU A 107 -1.76 -31.50 -13.29
C LEU A 107 -1.14 -32.88 -13.05
N GLY A 108 -1.78 -33.97 -13.48
CA GLY A 108 -1.34 -35.34 -13.17
C GLY A 108 -1.40 -35.64 -11.67
N ALA A 109 -2.36 -35.02 -10.97
CA ALA A 109 -2.52 -35.17 -9.54
C ALA A 109 -2.87 -36.62 -9.19
N ARG A 110 -2.34 -37.08 -8.06
CA ARG A 110 -2.63 -38.41 -7.48
C ARG A 110 -3.39 -38.31 -6.17
N GLN A 111 -3.27 -37.17 -5.51
CA GLN A 111 -3.90 -36.91 -4.22
C GLN A 111 -4.64 -35.57 -4.26
N VAL A 112 -5.85 -35.55 -3.70
CA VAL A 112 -6.62 -34.33 -3.46
C VAL A 112 -6.88 -34.18 -1.98
N ILE A 113 -6.55 -33.02 -1.45
CA ILE A 113 -6.77 -32.65 -0.05
C ILE A 113 -7.97 -31.69 0.00
N ILE A 114 -9.09 -32.19 0.48
CA ILE A 114 -10.31 -31.42 0.68
C ILE A 114 -10.17 -30.57 1.94
N LEU A 115 -10.41 -29.26 1.80
CA LEU A 115 -10.45 -28.30 2.90
C LEU A 115 -11.90 -28.06 3.31
N GLY A 116 -12.20 -28.35 4.58
CA GLY A 116 -13.52 -28.22 5.17
C GLY A 116 -14.25 -29.55 5.36
N GLY A 117 -15.17 -29.56 6.31
CA GLY A 117 -16.01 -30.72 6.63
C GLY A 117 -17.02 -31.05 5.54
N GLU A 118 -17.85 -32.08 5.77
CA GLU A 118 -18.88 -32.51 4.81
C GLU A 118 -19.94 -31.43 4.51
N ALA A 119 -20.17 -30.51 5.47
CA ALA A 119 -21.02 -29.34 5.26
C ALA A 119 -20.39 -28.31 4.31
N ALA A 120 -19.06 -28.27 4.19
CA ALA A 120 -18.35 -27.39 3.27
C ALA A 120 -18.29 -27.98 1.86
N LEU A 121 -17.93 -29.25 1.76
CA LEU A 121 -17.89 -30.01 0.50
C LEU A 121 -18.48 -31.39 0.75
N SER A 122 -19.58 -31.68 0.07
CA SER A 122 -20.39 -32.88 0.31
C SER A 122 -19.57 -34.17 0.13
N PRO A 123 -20.04 -35.30 0.70
CA PRO A 123 -19.47 -36.61 0.39
C PRO A 123 -19.49 -36.93 -1.11
N GLY A 124 -20.44 -36.38 -1.88
CA GLY A 124 -20.51 -36.58 -3.33
C GLY A 124 -19.31 -35.99 -4.09
N VAL A 125 -18.74 -34.87 -3.62
CA VAL A 125 -17.49 -34.33 -4.18
C VAL A 125 -16.33 -35.30 -3.96
N GLU A 126 -16.25 -35.87 -2.75
CA GLU A 126 -15.22 -36.85 -2.39
C GLU A 126 -15.35 -38.17 -3.17
N GLU A 127 -16.58 -38.62 -3.39
CA GLU A 127 -16.88 -39.78 -4.23
C GLU A 127 -16.44 -39.52 -5.69
N ASN A 128 -16.80 -38.37 -6.27
CA ASN A 128 -16.37 -38.02 -7.63
C ASN A 128 -14.84 -38.03 -7.78
N LEU A 129 -14.09 -37.55 -6.77
CA LEU A 129 -12.64 -37.59 -6.79
C LEU A 129 -12.08 -39.01 -6.69
N ARG A 130 -12.68 -39.87 -5.85
CA ARG A 130 -12.27 -41.28 -5.74
C ARG A 130 -12.58 -42.07 -7.01
N GLU A 131 -13.68 -41.78 -7.69
CA GLU A 131 -14.03 -42.37 -8.99
C GLU A 131 -13.01 -42.02 -10.08
N MET A 132 -12.35 -40.87 -9.97
CA MET A 132 -11.21 -40.50 -10.82
C MET A 132 -9.91 -41.28 -10.49
N GLY A 133 -9.93 -42.15 -9.48
CA GLY A 133 -8.77 -42.93 -9.03
C GLY A 133 -7.79 -42.16 -8.15
N LEU A 134 -8.22 -41.06 -7.54
CA LEU A 134 -7.39 -40.20 -6.69
C LEU A 134 -7.42 -40.67 -5.23
N GLU A 135 -6.30 -40.52 -4.54
CA GLU A 135 -6.26 -40.56 -3.08
C GLU A 135 -6.92 -39.28 -2.54
N VAL A 136 -7.85 -39.41 -1.60
CA VAL A 136 -8.56 -38.26 -1.04
C VAL A 136 -8.35 -38.18 0.46
N GLN A 137 -7.77 -37.06 0.92
CA GLN A 137 -7.67 -36.69 2.33
C GLN A 137 -8.64 -35.53 2.57
N ARG A 138 -9.34 -35.52 3.71
CA ARG A 138 -10.18 -34.40 4.13
C ARG A 138 -9.64 -33.82 5.43
N ILE A 139 -9.45 -32.50 5.44
CA ILE A 139 -9.08 -31.73 6.63
C ILE A 139 -10.24 -30.77 6.91
N GLY A 140 -11.10 -31.13 7.84
CA GLY A 140 -12.32 -30.37 8.14
C GLY A 140 -12.79 -30.58 9.57
N GLY A 141 -13.02 -29.49 10.28
CA GLY A 141 -13.55 -29.47 11.64
C GLY A 141 -15.06 -29.23 11.70
N GLU A 142 -15.57 -29.09 12.92
CA GLU A 142 -16.97 -28.72 13.17
C GLU A 142 -17.31 -27.32 12.65
N ASP A 143 -16.33 -26.42 12.64
CA ASP A 143 -16.42 -25.08 12.09
C ASP A 143 -15.09 -24.61 11.49
N ARG A 144 -15.07 -23.38 10.97
CA ARG A 144 -13.88 -22.75 10.36
C ARG A 144 -12.68 -22.65 11.30
N TYR A 145 -12.90 -22.49 12.59
CA TYR A 145 -11.83 -22.33 13.56
C TYR A 145 -11.18 -23.68 13.86
N GLU A 146 -11.99 -24.72 13.96
CA GLU A 146 -11.50 -26.09 14.08
C GLU A 146 -10.81 -26.59 12.80
N THR A 147 -11.35 -26.29 11.62
CA THR A 147 -10.65 -26.57 10.35
C THR A 147 -9.28 -25.89 10.30
N ALA A 148 -9.18 -24.62 10.70
CA ALA A 148 -7.91 -23.91 10.74
C ALA A 148 -6.90 -24.53 11.73
N ARG A 149 -7.36 -24.99 12.90
CA ARG A 149 -6.53 -25.75 13.85
C ARG A 149 -6.00 -27.04 13.23
N LEU A 150 -6.86 -27.83 12.58
CA LEU A 150 -6.47 -29.08 11.94
C LEU A 150 -5.45 -28.85 10.82
N ILE A 151 -5.65 -27.82 9.99
CA ILE A 151 -4.68 -27.44 8.96
C ILE A 151 -3.34 -27.04 9.58
N ALA A 152 -3.35 -26.29 10.69
CA ALA A 152 -2.12 -25.93 11.39
C ALA A 152 -1.35 -27.16 11.88
N GLY A 153 -2.04 -28.18 12.40
CA GLY A 153 -1.42 -29.45 12.79
C GLY A 153 -0.78 -30.22 11.63
N GLU A 154 -1.41 -30.19 10.45
CA GLU A 154 -0.86 -30.82 9.23
C GLU A 154 0.40 -30.08 8.70
N MET A 155 0.56 -28.80 9.03
CA MET A 155 1.80 -28.07 8.70
C MET A 155 2.99 -28.51 9.55
N GLY A 156 2.73 -29.04 10.75
CA GLY A 156 3.71 -29.49 11.73
C GLY A 156 4.50 -28.35 12.39
N PHE A 157 5.22 -28.70 13.47
CA PHE A 157 6.02 -27.76 14.25
C PHE A 157 7.33 -27.35 13.55
N ILE A 158 7.60 -26.04 13.53
CA ILE A 158 8.93 -25.50 13.20
C ILE A 158 9.40 -24.60 14.36
N PRO A 159 10.59 -24.81 14.92
CA PRO A 159 11.11 -24.00 16.03
C PRO A 159 11.11 -22.49 15.72
N GLY A 160 10.54 -21.68 16.63
CA GLY A 160 10.42 -20.22 16.46
C GLY A 160 9.19 -19.79 15.62
N TYR A 161 8.22 -20.68 15.46
CA TYR A 161 7.02 -20.43 14.67
C TYR A 161 6.18 -19.26 15.17
N LYS A 162 5.73 -18.46 14.20
CA LYS A 162 4.68 -17.47 14.38
C LYS A 162 3.40 -18.01 13.75
N ALA A 163 2.26 -17.61 14.28
CA ALA A 163 1.00 -17.72 13.54
C ALA A 163 0.56 -16.34 13.04
N VAL A 164 -0.09 -16.35 11.88
CA VAL A 164 -0.88 -15.21 11.43
C VAL A 164 -2.30 -15.41 11.94
N VAL A 165 -2.80 -14.47 12.74
CA VAL A 165 -4.15 -14.50 13.29
C VAL A 165 -4.99 -13.46 12.57
N VAL A 166 -6.15 -13.87 12.04
CA VAL A 166 -7.05 -13.01 11.26
C VAL A 166 -8.51 -13.25 11.64
N SER A 167 -9.38 -12.34 11.24
CA SER A 167 -10.83 -12.52 11.44
C SER A 167 -11.33 -13.73 10.65
N GLY A 168 -12.06 -14.61 11.33
CA GLY A 168 -12.77 -15.72 10.72
C GLY A 168 -14.09 -15.29 10.09
N THR A 169 -14.56 -14.06 10.29
CA THR A 169 -15.86 -13.56 9.80
C THR A 169 -15.74 -12.47 8.74
N SER A 170 -14.57 -11.83 8.64
CA SER A 170 -14.27 -10.78 7.65
C SER A 170 -13.04 -11.15 6.84
N PHE A 171 -13.21 -11.33 5.52
CA PHE A 171 -12.15 -11.80 4.63
C PHE A 171 -11.08 -10.77 4.20
N PRO A 172 -11.34 -9.44 4.07
CA PRO A 172 -10.41 -8.58 3.33
C PRO A 172 -9.01 -8.48 3.96
N ASP A 173 -8.92 -8.25 5.27
CA ASP A 173 -7.65 -8.21 6.00
C ASP A 173 -6.95 -9.59 5.98
N ALA A 174 -7.75 -10.65 5.96
CA ALA A 174 -7.32 -12.02 5.94
C ALA A 174 -6.60 -12.38 4.62
N LEU A 175 -7.15 -11.93 3.48
CA LEU A 175 -6.57 -12.13 2.15
C LEU A 175 -5.21 -11.44 1.99
N ALA A 176 -5.06 -10.24 2.55
CA ALA A 176 -3.80 -9.49 2.53
C ALA A 176 -2.64 -10.28 3.17
N ALA A 177 -2.94 -11.05 4.22
CA ALA A 177 -1.94 -11.81 4.95
C ALA A 177 -1.63 -13.19 4.34
N GLY A 178 -2.52 -13.70 3.47
CA GLY A 178 -2.48 -15.07 2.97
C GLY A 178 -1.16 -15.42 2.26
N ALA A 179 -0.72 -14.58 1.31
CA ALA A 179 0.51 -14.80 0.57
C ALA A 179 1.76 -14.74 1.47
N TYR A 180 1.77 -13.82 2.43
CA TYR A 180 2.87 -13.70 3.39
C TYR A 180 2.94 -14.92 4.30
N ALA A 181 1.81 -15.32 4.89
CA ALA A 181 1.73 -16.50 5.76
C ALA A 181 2.21 -17.74 5.01
N ALA A 182 1.74 -17.93 3.77
CA ALA A 182 2.15 -19.04 2.93
C ALA A 182 3.65 -19.02 2.63
N GLY A 183 4.21 -17.91 2.17
CA GLY A 183 5.64 -17.81 1.84
C GLY A 183 6.58 -17.92 3.04
N LYS A 184 6.11 -17.60 4.26
CA LYS A 184 6.86 -17.82 5.50
C LYS A 184 6.62 -19.20 6.11
N GLY A 185 5.64 -19.94 5.61
CA GLY A 185 5.18 -21.19 6.22
C GLY A 185 4.50 -20.98 7.57
N TYR A 186 3.89 -19.83 7.84
CA TYR A 186 3.17 -19.61 9.09
C TYR A 186 1.71 -20.09 8.96
N PRO A 187 1.19 -20.87 9.94
CA PRO A 187 -0.22 -21.22 9.94
C PRO A 187 -1.08 -19.97 10.07
N ILE A 188 -2.21 -19.97 9.36
CA ILE A 188 -3.25 -18.95 9.51
C ILE A 188 -4.29 -19.51 10.48
N LEU A 189 -4.44 -18.83 11.61
CA LEU A 189 -5.45 -19.11 12.61
C LEU A 189 -6.56 -18.06 12.55
N LEU A 190 -7.78 -18.49 12.83
CA LEU A 190 -8.97 -17.64 12.73
C LEU A 190 -9.47 -17.27 14.12
N THR A 191 -10.06 -16.09 14.25
CA THR A 191 -10.72 -15.66 15.50
C THR A 191 -12.04 -14.97 15.23
N ARG A 192 -12.91 -14.90 16.24
CA ARG A 192 -14.07 -13.99 16.21
C ARG A 192 -13.59 -12.57 16.54
N GLN A 193 -14.47 -11.60 16.31
CA GLN A 193 -14.16 -10.20 16.61
C GLN A 193 -13.93 -9.98 18.11
N ASP A 194 -14.73 -10.60 18.95
CA ASP A 194 -14.86 -10.31 20.39
C ASP A 194 -14.42 -11.47 21.29
N SER A 195 -14.03 -12.61 20.72
CA SER A 195 -13.67 -13.81 21.47
C SER A 195 -12.68 -14.68 20.71
N LEU A 196 -11.69 -15.22 21.42
CA LEU A 196 -10.74 -16.19 20.88
C LEU A 196 -11.35 -17.61 20.99
N PRO A 197 -11.63 -18.31 19.87
CA PRO A 197 -12.20 -19.65 19.92
C PRO A 197 -11.28 -20.66 20.61
N SER A 198 -11.87 -21.65 21.28
CA SER A 198 -11.12 -22.71 21.96
C SER A 198 -10.23 -23.51 21.01
N SER A 199 -10.68 -23.75 19.76
CA SER A 199 -9.87 -24.36 18.70
C SER A 199 -8.62 -23.55 18.37
N THR A 200 -8.73 -22.23 18.35
CA THR A 200 -7.59 -21.33 18.10
C THR A 200 -6.62 -21.33 19.27
N GLN A 201 -7.14 -21.32 20.50
CA GLN A 201 -6.31 -21.45 21.71
C GLN A 201 -5.56 -22.78 21.73
N LYS A 202 -6.22 -23.89 21.36
CA LYS A 202 -5.58 -25.21 21.22
C LYS A 202 -4.49 -25.20 20.17
N ALA A 203 -4.74 -24.63 18.99
CA ALA A 203 -3.73 -24.51 17.94
C ALA A 203 -2.47 -23.79 18.43
N LEU A 204 -2.63 -22.68 19.16
CA LEU A 204 -1.52 -21.92 19.74
C LEU A 204 -0.69 -22.77 20.71
N GLN A 205 -1.35 -23.64 21.49
CA GLN A 205 -0.71 -24.51 22.48
C GLN A 205 -0.04 -25.75 21.87
N GLU A 206 -0.79 -26.50 21.04
CA GLU A 206 -0.36 -27.75 20.40
C GLU A 206 0.79 -27.51 19.42
N GLU A 207 0.76 -26.40 18.68
CA GLU A 207 1.81 -26.02 17.73
C GLU A 207 2.91 -25.14 18.37
N HIS A 208 2.89 -24.98 19.69
CA HIS A 208 3.88 -24.23 20.47
C HIS A 208 4.14 -22.80 19.94
N ILE A 209 3.10 -22.10 19.51
CA ILE A 209 3.18 -20.74 18.96
C ILE A 209 3.29 -19.74 20.12
N ASN A 210 4.40 -19.01 20.17
CA ASN A 210 4.67 -18.01 21.23
C ASN A 210 4.71 -16.56 20.71
N GLN A 211 4.52 -16.37 19.41
CA GLN A 211 4.47 -15.07 18.74
C GLN A 211 3.37 -15.07 17.68
N THR A 212 2.61 -13.99 17.58
CA THR A 212 1.52 -13.85 16.62
C THR A 212 1.63 -12.55 15.83
N ILE A 213 1.22 -12.62 14.56
CA ILE A 213 0.99 -11.45 13.72
C ILE A 213 -0.52 -11.34 13.57
N LEU A 214 -1.11 -10.32 14.20
CA LEU A 214 -2.54 -10.09 14.15
C LEU A 214 -2.83 -9.15 12.97
N VAL A 215 -3.52 -9.63 11.94
CA VAL A 215 -3.85 -8.81 10.77
C VAL A 215 -5.31 -8.37 10.81
N GLY A 216 -5.51 -7.06 10.75
CA GLY A 216 -6.80 -6.38 10.81
C GLY A 216 -6.89 -5.36 11.94
N GLY A 217 -7.74 -4.35 11.73
CA GLY A 217 -8.01 -3.32 12.73
C GLY A 217 -8.85 -3.83 13.92
N PRO A 218 -9.02 -3.02 14.98
CA PRO A 218 -9.83 -3.38 16.16
C PRO A 218 -11.29 -3.74 15.85
N LEU A 219 -11.83 -3.27 14.73
CA LEU A 219 -13.18 -3.63 14.26
C LEU A 219 -13.25 -5.03 13.65
N ALA A 220 -12.15 -5.58 13.16
CA ALA A 220 -12.10 -6.94 12.62
C ALA A 220 -11.72 -7.96 13.71
N VAL A 221 -10.77 -7.58 14.58
CA VAL A 221 -10.36 -8.35 15.75
C VAL A 221 -10.13 -7.40 16.92
N GLY A 222 -10.98 -7.49 17.93
CA GLY A 222 -11.00 -6.60 19.10
C GLY A 222 -9.76 -6.69 19.97
N GLU A 223 -9.58 -5.68 20.82
CA GLU A 223 -8.41 -5.57 21.71
C GLU A 223 -8.38 -6.66 22.79
N GLU A 224 -9.54 -7.16 23.23
CA GLU A 224 -9.59 -8.27 24.20
C GLU A 224 -9.03 -9.56 23.60
N VAL A 225 -9.37 -9.88 22.36
CA VAL A 225 -8.79 -11.01 21.63
C VAL A 225 -7.29 -10.84 21.47
N GLU A 226 -6.81 -9.62 21.15
CA GLU A 226 -5.38 -9.34 21.04
C GLU A 226 -4.62 -9.63 22.33
N LYS A 227 -5.18 -9.27 23.49
CA LYS A 227 -4.56 -9.53 24.80
C LYS A 227 -4.44 -11.03 25.13
N GLU A 228 -5.29 -11.87 24.55
CA GLU A 228 -5.22 -13.33 24.72
C GLU A 228 -4.16 -13.99 23.82
N LEU A 229 -3.67 -13.29 22.79
CA LEU A 229 -2.69 -13.84 21.86
C LEU A 229 -1.26 -13.76 22.44
N PRO A 230 -0.39 -14.73 22.11
CA PRO A 230 1.00 -14.69 22.56
C PRO A 230 1.82 -13.69 21.73
N SER A 231 2.40 -12.70 22.42
CA SER A 231 3.25 -11.64 21.86
C SER A 231 2.73 -11.05 20.53
N PRO A 232 1.51 -10.47 20.50
CA PRO A 232 0.86 -10.05 19.27
C PRO A 232 1.55 -8.82 18.67
N ARG A 233 1.76 -8.86 17.35
CA ARG A 233 2.09 -7.68 16.53
C ARG A 233 0.92 -7.39 15.60
N ARG A 234 0.12 -6.37 15.94
CA ARG A 234 -1.00 -5.94 15.09
C ARG A 234 -0.53 -5.18 13.84
N ILE A 235 -1.13 -5.50 12.70
CA ILE A 235 -0.98 -4.83 11.41
C ILE A 235 -2.37 -4.59 10.82
N GLY A 236 -2.76 -3.34 10.62
CA GLY A 236 -4.04 -2.97 10.03
C GLY A 236 -4.04 -1.50 9.64
N GLY A 237 -4.86 -1.16 8.63
CA GLY A 237 -5.12 0.21 8.19
C GLY A 237 -6.57 0.64 8.46
N GLU A 238 -6.94 1.81 7.97
CA GLU A 238 -8.32 2.34 8.05
C GLU A 238 -9.30 1.51 7.22
N ASP A 239 -8.82 0.91 6.12
CA ASP A 239 -9.59 0.04 5.26
C ASP A 239 -8.80 -1.18 4.77
N ARG A 240 -9.48 -2.07 4.02
CA ARG A 240 -8.90 -3.31 3.48
C ARG A 240 -7.71 -3.10 2.54
N TYR A 241 -7.66 -1.96 1.86
CA TYR A 241 -6.63 -1.65 0.89
C TYR A 241 -5.38 -1.14 1.58
N GLU A 242 -5.56 -0.29 2.60
CA GLU A 242 -4.48 0.14 3.47
C GLU A 242 -3.91 -1.03 4.30
N THR A 243 -4.75 -1.88 4.90
CA THR A 243 -4.27 -3.10 5.59
C THR A 243 -3.38 -3.94 4.67
N ALA A 244 -3.78 -4.11 3.40
CA ALA A 244 -2.99 -4.87 2.43
C ALA A 244 -1.61 -4.24 2.19
N VAL A 245 -1.51 -2.92 2.12
CA VAL A 245 -0.23 -2.21 1.96
C VAL A 245 0.61 -2.25 3.23
N GLU A 246 -0.01 -2.08 4.40
CA GLU A 246 0.67 -2.16 5.70
C GLU A 246 1.28 -3.55 5.94
N VAL A 247 0.63 -4.62 5.48
CA VAL A 247 1.20 -5.98 5.49
C VAL A 247 2.49 -6.04 4.67
N VAL A 248 2.51 -5.46 3.47
CA VAL A 248 3.71 -5.43 2.62
C VAL A 248 4.84 -4.65 3.28
N VAL A 249 4.54 -3.43 3.74
CA VAL A 249 5.53 -2.48 4.26
C VAL A 249 6.07 -2.93 5.62
N ARG A 250 5.20 -3.24 6.60
CA ARG A 250 5.63 -3.56 7.98
C ARG A 250 6.30 -4.92 8.10
N LEU A 251 6.00 -5.85 7.20
CA LEU A 251 6.63 -7.17 7.16
C LEU A 251 7.84 -7.22 6.21
N ASN A 252 8.12 -6.12 5.50
CA ASN A 252 9.25 -5.98 4.59
C ASN A 252 9.33 -7.15 3.60
N ILE A 253 8.23 -7.40 2.89
CA ILE A 253 8.14 -8.51 1.94
C ILE A 253 9.10 -8.21 0.76
N PRO A 254 10.12 -9.04 0.53
CA PRO A 254 11.09 -8.79 -0.53
C PRO A 254 10.49 -9.09 -1.91
N GLY A 255 11.16 -8.63 -2.96
CA GLY A 255 10.82 -8.94 -4.36
C GLY A 255 10.39 -7.72 -5.17
N ASP A 256 10.38 -7.91 -6.48
CA ASP A 256 10.04 -6.90 -7.49
C ASP A 256 8.67 -7.17 -8.17
N LYS A 257 7.99 -8.26 -7.77
CA LYS A 257 6.69 -8.68 -8.31
C LYS A 257 5.55 -8.44 -7.32
N LEU A 258 4.55 -7.68 -7.74
CA LEU A 258 3.33 -7.40 -6.98
C LEU A 258 2.12 -8.11 -7.60
N PHE A 259 1.40 -8.88 -6.78
CA PHE A 259 0.12 -9.47 -7.16
C PHE A 259 -1.02 -8.54 -6.73
N VAL A 260 -2.02 -8.41 -7.60
CA VAL A 260 -3.14 -7.50 -7.42
C VAL A 260 -4.44 -8.26 -7.64
N ALA A 261 -5.35 -8.23 -6.67
CA ALA A 261 -6.67 -8.84 -6.78
C ALA A 261 -7.76 -7.87 -6.30
N THR A 262 -9.02 -8.13 -6.66
CA THR A 262 -10.13 -7.33 -6.11
C THR A 262 -10.22 -7.52 -4.60
N GLY A 263 -10.49 -6.43 -3.87
CA GLY A 263 -10.84 -6.47 -2.46
C GLY A 263 -12.33 -6.66 -2.21
N GLU A 264 -13.17 -6.69 -3.25
CA GLU A 264 -14.64 -6.74 -3.14
C GLU A 264 -15.19 -8.19 -3.10
N ASP A 265 -14.39 -9.17 -3.52
CA ASP A 265 -14.65 -10.62 -3.44
C ASP A 265 -13.32 -11.32 -3.07
N PHE A 266 -13.33 -12.63 -2.81
CA PHE A 266 -12.19 -13.35 -2.23
C PHE A 266 -11.52 -14.39 -3.13
N ALA A 267 -12.27 -15.00 -4.05
CA ALA A 267 -11.82 -16.22 -4.73
C ALA A 267 -10.49 -16.07 -5.50
N ASP A 268 -10.33 -14.95 -6.22
CA ASP A 268 -9.14 -14.67 -7.04
C ASP A 268 -7.90 -14.41 -6.16
N ALA A 269 -8.06 -13.62 -5.08
CA ALA A 269 -6.99 -13.33 -4.14
C ALA A 269 -6.57 -14.58 -3.35
N LEU A 270 -7.54 -15.40 -2.98
CA LEU A 270 -7.32 -16.60 -2.18
C LEU A 270 -6.51 -17.64 -2.95
N THR A 271 -6.97 -18.00 -4.15
CA THR A 271 -6.26 -18.97 -5.00
C THR A 271 -4.92 -18.42 -5.48
N GLY A 272 -4.85 -17.12 -5.77
CA GLY A 272 -3.63 -16.44 -6.16
C GLY A 272 -2.62 -16.22 -5.05
N SER A 273 -3.02 -16.30 -3.77
CA SER A 273 -2.09 -16.14 -2.64
C SER A 273 -0.98 -17.21 -2.63
N VAL A 274 -1.30 -18.43 -3.07
CA VAL A 274 -0.33 -19.53 -3.17
C VAL A 274 0.66 -19.29 -4.29
N LEU A 275 0.18 -18.78 -5.45
CA LEU A 275 1.06 -18.39 -6.56
C LEU A 275 1.95 -17.20 -6.15
N ALA A 276 1.39 -16.21 -5.46
CA ALA A 276 2.13 -15.06 -4.96
C ALA A 276 3.25 -15.49 -4.00
N ALA A 277 2.95 -16.38 -3.06
CA ALA A 277 3.93 -16.98 -2.16
C ALA A 277 5.01 -17.77 -2.92
N ARG A 278 4.62 -18.58 -3.92
CA ARG A 278 5.55 -19.37 -4.76
C ARG A 278 6.53 -18.49 -5.54
N GLU A 279 6.07 -17.34 -6.01
CA GLU A 279 6.91 -16.37 -6.72
C GLU A 279 7.59 -15.34 -5.81
N GLY A 280 7.43 -15.47 -4.50
CA GLY A 280 8.04 -14.58 -3.51
C GLY A 280 7.49 -13.15 -3.55
N GLY A 281 6.29 -12.93 -4.10
CA GLY A 281 5.67 -11.62 -4.23
C GLY A 281 4.55 -11.38 -3.21
N PRO A 282 4.35 -10.14 -2.73
CA PRO A 282 3.17 -9.79 -1.97
C PRO A 282 1.90 -9.75 -2.83
N LEU A 283 0.74 -9.85 -2.17
CA LEU A 283 -0.58 -9.66 -2.77
C LEU A 283 -1.27 -8.46 -2.11
N VAL A 284 -1.72 -7.50 -2.92
CA VAL A 284 -2.51 -6.35 -2.48
C VAL A 284 -3.89 -6.35 -3.10
N LEU A 285 -4.82 -5.69 -2.41
CA LEU A 285 -6.22 -5.58 -2.82
C LEU A 285 -6.49 -4.24 -3.50
N VAL A 286 -7.36 -4.25 -4.51
CA VAL A 286 -7.83 -3.04 -5.20
C VAL A 286 -9.35 -3.03 -5.37
N SER A 287 -9.95 -1.86 -5.60
CA SER A 287 -11.37 -1.79 -5.96
C SER A 287 -11.56 -2.11 -7.44
N LYS A 288 -12.80 -2.44 -7.83
CA LYS A 288 -13.14 -2.81 -9.20
C LYS A 288 -12.80 -1.74 -10.22
N GLU A 289 -13.06 -0.47 -9.89
CA GLU A 289 -12.97 0.65 -10.84
C GLU A 289 -11.78 1.58 -10.59
N GLN A 290 -11.17 1.52 -9.42
CA GLN A 290 -10.08 2.41 -9.05
C GLN A 290 -8.98 1.71 -8.25
N THR A 291 -7.71 2.06 -8.53
CA THR A 291 -6.58 1.70 -7.67
C THR A 291 -6.61 2.56 -6.41
N PRO A 292 -6.79 1.99 -5.21
CA PRO A 292 -6.80 2.75 -3.96
C PRO A 292 -5.47 3.48 -3.76
N HIS A 293 -5.50 4.67 -3.15
CA HIS A 293 -4.30 5.49 -2.98
C HIS A 293 -3.14 4.78 -2.26
N PRO A 294 -3.35 3.98 -1.18
CA PRO A 294 -2.27 3.24 -0.55
C PRO A 294 -1.53 2.32 -1.53
N VAL A 295 -2.26 1.69 -2.46
CA VAL A 295 -1.67 0.80 -3.48
C VAL A 295 -0.93 1.61 -4.54
N VAL A 296 -1.46 2.77 -4.93
CA VAL A 296 -0.74 3.70 -5.82
C VAL A 296 0.58 4.15 -5.19
N ASP A 297 0.59 4.48 -3.90
CA ASP A 297 1.78 4.89 -3.16
C ASP A 297 2.83 3.76 -3.12
N LEU A 298 2.40 2.53 -2.83
CA LEU A 298 3.25 1.35 -2.86
C LEU A 298 3.90 1.13 -4.24
N ILE A 299 3.14 1.27 -5.32
CA ILE A 299 3.62 1.12 -6.71
C ILE A 299 4.62 2.23 -7.07
N LYS A 300 4.39 3.45 -6.56
CA LYS A 300 5.24 4.62 -6.82
C LYS A 300 6.53 4.65 -6.01
N ALA A 301 6.59 3.96 -4.88
CA ALA A 301 7.83 3.76 -4.13
C ALA A 301 8.95 3.14 -4.98
N GLY A 302 8.60 2.49 -6.10
CA GLY A 302 9.55 2.05 -7.12
C GLY A 302 10.02 0.61 -6.95
N THR A 303 9.75 -0.02 -5.81
CA THR A 303 10.21 -1.40 -5.48
C THR A 303 9.70 -2.47 -6.45
N PHE A 304 8.47 -2.33 -6.96
CA PHE A 304 7.85 -3.33 -7.83
C PHE A 304 7.88 -2.89 -9.29
N THR A 305 8.34 -3.79 -10.15
CA THR A 305 8.48 -3.61 -11.62
C THR A 305 7.67 -4.65 -12.40
N ARG A 306 7.28 -5.76 -11.77
CA ARG A 306 6.47 -6.83 -12.35
C ARG A 306 5.11 -6.87 -11.65
N PHE A 307 4.02 -6.95 -12.42
CA PHE A 307 2.66 -6.91 -11.88
C PHE A 307 1.83 -8.08 -12.41
N SER A 308 1.13 -8.78 -11.52
CA SER A 308 0.19 -9.84 -11.86
C SER A 308 -1.20 -9.53 -11.33
N ILE A 309 -2.13 -9.21 -12.22
CA ILE A 309 -3.54 -9.02 -11.88
C ILE A 309 -4.23 -10.37 -11.88
N LEU A 310 -4.86 -10.71 -10.76
CA LEU A 310 -5.65 -11.92 -10.56
C LEU A 310 -7.13 -11.55 -10.69
N GLY A 311 -7.83 -12.19 -11.62
CA GLY A 311 -9.24 -11.93 -11.88
C GLY A 311 -9.51 -11.15 -13.17
N GLY A 312 -10.73 -11.33 -13.67
CA GLY A 312 -11.17 -10.76 -14.95
C GLY A 312 -11.52 -9.27 -14.86
N PRO A 313 -11.87 -8.64 -16.00
CA PRO A 313 -12.32 -7.23 -16.04
C PRO A 313 -13.56 -6.94 -15.17
N ALA A 314 -14.37 -7.96 -14.86
CA ALA A 314 -15.50 -7.81 -13.95
C ALA A 314 -15.07 -7.60 -12.48
N ALA A 315 -13.90 -8.10 -12.10
CA ALA A 315 -13.32 -7.98 -10.76
C ALA A 315 -12.39 -6.76 -10.65
N VAL A 316 -11.59 -6.50 -11.69
CA VAL A 316 -10.72 -5.32 -11.80
C VAL A 316 -10.81 -4.79 -13.24
N SER A 317 -11.56 -3.72 -13.46
CA SER A 317 -11.92 -3.23 -14.80
C SER A 317 -10.78 -2.58 -15.56
N TYR A 318 -9.70 -2.25 -14.86
CA TYR A 318 -8.53 -1.57 -15.40
C TYR A 318 -7.28 -2.44 -15.29
N SER A 319 -6.48 -2.47 -16.35
CA SER A 319 -5.17 -3.12 -16.38
C SER A 319 -4.11 -2.06 -16.63
N ASN A 320 -4.18 -1.37 -17.76
CA ASN A 320 -3.15 -0.42 -18.20
C ASN A 320 -2.92 0.79 -17.27
N SER A 321 -3.89 1.18 -16.44
CA SER A 321 -3.75 2.33 -15.53
C SER A 321 -3.14 2.01 -14.17
N LEU A 322 -3.08 0.72 -13.76
CA LEU A 322 -2.50 0.28 -12.47
C LEU A 322 -1.07 0.80 -12.28
N VAL A 323 -0.30 0.86 -13.37
CA VAL A 323 1.11 1.23 -13.37
C VAL A 323 1.37 2.40 -14.32
N SER A 324 0.37 3.25 -14.55
CA SER A 324 0.61 4.52 -15.25
C SER A 324 1.51 5.41 -14.39
N ARG A 325 2.84 5.21 -14.51
CA ARG A 325 3.88 6.10 -13.96
C ARG A 325 3.94 7.44 -14.73
N SER A 326 3.12 7.60 -15.78
CA SER A 326 2.99 8.81 -16.58
C SER A 326 1.92 9.74 -15.98
N GLY A 327 2.35 10.62 -15.08
CA GLY A 327 1.53 11.67 -14.45
C GLY A 327 1.65 11.64 -12.93
N SER A 328 2.20 12.69 -12.31
CA SER A 328 2.25 12.77 -10.86
C SER A 328 0.83 12.79 -10.29
N THR A 329 0.42 11.72 -9.60
CA THR A 329 -0.76 11.73 -8.68
C THR A 329 -0.49 12.54 -7.42
N LEU A 330 0.76 12.97 -7.24
CA LEU A 330 1.16 13.86 -6.18
C LEU A 330 0.46 15.20 -6.35
N THR A 331 0.02 15.75 -5.23
CA THR A 331 -0.76 16.98 -5.14
C THR A 331 0.19 18.16 -5.33
N PRO A 332 0.17 18.86 -6.47
CA PRO A 332 1.05 20.02 -6.65
C PRO A 332 0.65 21.12 -5.66
N ILE A 333 1.64 21.78 -5.08
CA ILE A 333 1.43 22.97 -4.23
C ILE A 333 0.97 24.14 -5.10
N MET A 334 1.62 24.32 -6.26
CA MET A 334 1.28 25.35 -7.23
C MET A 334 0.10 24.91 -8.12
N GLY A 335 -0.65 25.89 -8.62
CA GLY A 335 -1.75 25.68 -9.57
C GLY A 335 -2.95 26.56 -9.29
N THR A 336 -3.99 26.39 -10.10
CA THR A 336 -5.28 27.09 -9.93
C THR A 336 -6.16 26.39 -8.89
N PRO A 337 -7.03 27.14 -8.18
CA PRO A 337 -7.95 26.56 -7.21
C PRO A 337 -8.81 25.46 -7.82
N ARG A 338 -8.98 24.35 -7.11
CA ARG A 338 -9.90 23.26 -7.49
C ARG A 338 -11.15 23.17 -6.63
N ALA A 339 -11.15 23.82 -5.46
CA ALA A 339 -12.33 23.96 -4.60
C ALA A 339 -12.75 25.43 -4.55
N THR A 340 -14.03 25.66 -4.26
CA THR A 340 -14.57 27.01 -4.05
C THR A 340 -14.37 27.46 -2.60
N LEU A 341 -14.36 28.78 -2.35
CA LEU A 341 -14.34 29.34 -0.99
C LEU A 341 -15.52 28.80 -0.16
N GLU A 342 -16.69 28.72 -0.76
CA GLU A 342 -17.90 28.26 -0.09
C GLU A 342 -17.81 26.77 0.29
N GLN A 343 -17.24 25.95 -0.60
CA GLN A 343 -16.94 24.54 -0.31
C GLN A 343 -15.98 24.39 0.86
N ALA A 344 -14.92 25.22 0.92
CA ALA A 344 -13.96 25.19 2.02
C ALA A 344 -14.58 25.62 3.36
N ARG A 345 -15.47 26.62 3.34
CA ARG A 345 -16.21 27.07 4.54
C ARG A 345 -17.15 26.00 5.05
N ARG A 346 -17.92 25.35 4.17
CA ARG A 346 -18.81 24.24 4.55
C ARG A 346 -18.03 23.07 5.13
N TRP A 347 -16.91 22.71 4.50
CA TRP A 347 -16.04 21.66 5.01
C TRP A 347 -15.54 21.97 6.43
N ALA A 348 -15.05 23.18 6.65
CA ALA A 348 -14.58 23.61 7.97
C ALA A 348 -15.72 23.61 9.00
N ALA A 349 -16.91 24.09 8.65
CA ALA A 349 -18.08 24.06 9.52
C ALA A 349 -18.48 22.62 9.91
N HIS A 350 -18.51 21.69 8.94
CA HIS A 350 -18.82 20.27 9.20
C HIS A 350 -17.81 19.58 10.12
N ARG A 351 -16.54 20.04 10.12
CA ARG A 351 -15.48 19.54 11.00
C ARG A 351 -15.47 20.23 12.38
N GLY A 352 -16.44 21.11 12.66
CA GLY A 352 -16.53 21.84 13.92
C GLY A 352 -15.35 22.80 14.12
N ALA A 353 -14.92 23.48 13.06
CA ALA A 353 -13.86 24.47 13.10
C ALA A 353 -14.25 25.70 13.92
N HIS A 354 -13.25 26.40 14.46
CA HIS A 354 -13.47 27.69 15.11
C HIS A 354 -14.00 28.73 14.09
N PRO A 355 -14.92 29.66 14.47
CA PRO A 355 -15.47 30.65 13.55
C PRO A 355 -14.39 31.46 12.79
N ASP A 356 -13.30 31.84 13.46
CA ASP A 356 -12.19 32.55 12.84
C ASP A 356 -11.55 31.75 11.70
N PHE A 357 -11.46 30.42 11.84
CA PHE A 357 -10.92 29.54 10.78
C PHE A 357 -11.82 29.57 9.54
N ILE A 358 -13.14 29.54 9.74
CA ILE A 358 -14.11 29.63 8.64
C ILE A 358 -14.02 31.01 7.95
N GLN A 359 -13.79 32.07 8.72
CA GLN A 359 -13.65 33.43 8.18
C GLN A 359 -12.34 33.59 7.40
N VAL A 360 -11.21 33.12 7.94
CA VAL A 360 -9.88 33.28 7.34
C VAL A 360 -9.75 32.58 5.97
N ALA A 361 -10.62 31.60 5.67
CA ALA A 361 -10.70 30.97 4.34
C ALA A 361 -10.79 32.00 3.19
N ALA A 362 -11.44 33.16 3.43
CA ALA A 362 -11.52 34.23 2.43
C ALA A 362 -10.13 34.75 2.03
N LEU A 363 -9.22 34.92 2.99
CA LEU A 363 -7.84 35.37 2.71
C LEU A 363 -7.06 34.32 1.92
N TYR A 364 -7.26 33.03 2.21
CA TYR A 364 -6.65 31.96 1.42
C TYR A 364 -7.08 32.03 -0.05
N TRP A 365 -8.38 32.14 -0.32
CA TRP A 365 -8.90 32.21 -1.69
C TRP A 365 -8.66 33.56 -2.38
N GLU A 366 -8.41 34.64 -1.64
CA GLU A 366 -7.98 35.91 -2.20
C GLU A 366 -6.52 35.90 -2.63
N ILE A 367 -5.61 35.42 -1.77
CA ILE A 367 -4.16 35.54 -1.93
C ILE A 367 -3.60 34.41 -2.81
N GLY A 368 -4.02 33.16 -2.58
CA GLY A 368 -3.46 31.98 -3.25
C GLY A 368 -3.42 32.08 -4.78
N PRO A 369 -4.54 32.42 -5.45
CA PRO A 369 -4.59 32.57 -6.90
C PRO A 369 -3.62 33.62 -7.45
N GLN A 370 -3.35 34.70 -6.71
CA GLN A 370 -2.43 35.77 -7.13
C GLN A 370 -0.97 35.29 -7.11
N LEU A 371 -0.65 34.37 -6.20
CA LEU A 371 0.68 33.77 -6.06
C LEU A 371 0.84 32.46 -6.87
N GLY A 372 -0.23 32.01 -7.53
CA GLY A 372 -0.26 30.72 -8.22
C GLY A 372 -0.19 29.50 -7.29
N VAL A 373 -0.50 29.67 -6.00
CA VAL A 373 -0.57 28.57 -5.02
C VAL A 373 -2.02 28.14 -4.87
N ARG A 374 -2.25 26.83 -4.80
CA ARG A 374 -3.60 26.28 -4.61
C ARG A 374 -4.12 26.61 -3.21
N PRO A 375 -5.21 27.39 -3.06
CA PRO A 375 -5.66 27.83 -1.75
C PRO A 375 -6.19 26.68 -0.90
N GLU A 376 -6.80 25.66 -1.51
CA GLU A 376 -7.27 24.48 -0.79
C GLU A 376 -6.14 23.66 -0.16
N VAL A 377 -4.94 23.68 -0.74
CA VAL A 377 -3.76 22.98 -0.20
C VAL A 377 -3.29 23.67 1.07
N ALA A 378 -3.05 24.99 1.00
CA ALA A 378 -2.58 25.76 2.14
C ALA A 378 -3.65 25.82 3.25
N TYR A 379 -4.93 25.89 2.90
CA TYR A 379 -6.01 25.86 3.89
C TYR A 379 -6.17 24.50 4.57
N ALA A 380 -6.00 23.39 3.85
CA ALA A 380 -5.99 22.04 4.44
C ALA A 380 -4.80 21.84 5.39
N GLN A 381 -3.60 22.33 5.01
CA GLN A 381 -2.44 22.34 5.90
C GLN A 381 -2.69 23.18 7.15
N SER A 382 -3.31 24.36 6.99
CA SER A 382 -3.68 25.24 8.11
C SER A 382 -4.63 24.55 9.09
N ALA A 383 -5.60 23.78 8.59
CA ALA A 383 -6.49 22.99 9.46
C ALA A 383 -5.73 21.97 10.30
N LYS A 384 -4.71 21.32 9.72
CA LYS A 384 -3.86 20.37 10.43
C LYS A 384 -3.04 21.06 11.52
N GLU A 385 -2.37 22.15 11.17
CA GLU A 385 -1.46 22.87 12.07
C GLU A 385 -2.17 23.53 13.24
N THR A 386 -3.39 24.03 13.01
CA THR A 386 -4.13 24.80 14.02
C THR A 386 -5.26 24.02 14.68
N ASN A 387 -5.43 22.74 14.32
CA ASN A 387 -6.60 21.94 14.68
C ASN A 387 -7.91 22.67 14.35
N TYR A 388 -8.09 23.03 13.06
CA TYR A 388 -9.23 23.79 12.55
C TYR A 388 -9.43 25.14 13.26
N GLY A 389 -8.33 25.84 13.54
CA GLY A 389 -8.28 27.14 14.24
C GLY A 389 -8.65 27.08 15.71
N LYS A 390 -8.60 25.91 16.35
CA LYS A 390 -8.81 25.76 17.80
C LYS A 390 -7.56 26.07 18.61
N PHE A 391 -6.37 26.04 17.99
CA PHE A 391 -5.10 26.39 18.64
C PHE A 391 -4.86 25.61 19.93
N THR A 392 -5.06 24.29 19.90
CA THR A 392 -4.93 23.41 21.08
C THR A 392 -3.49 23.14 21.51
N GLY A 393 -2.50 23.79 20.88
CA GLY A 393 -1.07 23.67 21.16
C GLY A 393 -0.50 24.91 21.84
N VAL A 394 0.80 25.14 21.67
CA VAL A 394 1.51 26.29 22.27
C VAL A 394 1.39 27.59 21.47
N VAL A 395 0.98 27.49 20.20
CA VAL A 395 0.67 28.63 19.34
C VAL A 395 -0.79 29.00 19.58
N SER A 396 -1.03 30.17 20.17
CA SER A 396 -2.38 30.69 20.39
C SER A 396 -2.88 31.44 19.15
N ARG A 397 -4.19 31.76 19.15
CA ARG A 397 -4.84 32.58 18.12
C ARG A 397 -4.16 33.94 17.91
N ASP A 398 -3.59 34.53 18.96
CA ASP A 398 -2.99 35.87 18.94
C ASP A 398 -1.69 35.94 18.10
N PHE A 399 -1.12 34.79 17.73
CA PHE A 399 0.08 34.74 16.91
C PHE A 399 -0.22 35.02 15.43
N ASN A 400 -1.49 34.98 15.01
CA ASN A 400 -1.89 35.02 13.60
C ASN A 400 -1.11 34.01 12.73
N ASN A 401 -0.61 32.92 13.32
CA ASN A 401 0.22 31.92 12.68
C ASN A 401 -0.61 30.69 12.32
N TRP A 402 -1.07 30.67 11.08
CA TRP A 402 -2.00 29.64 10.57
C TRP A 402 -1.32 28.36 10.10
N CYS A 403 0.00 28.22 10.25
CA CYS A 403 0.74 27.07 9.70
C CYS A 403 1.89 26.56 10.58
N GLY A 404 1.93 27.00 11.84
CA GLY A 404 2.94 26.53 12.78
C GLY A 404 4.38 26.99 12.44
N LEU A 405 4.54 28.09 11.70
CA LEU A 405 5.86 28.59 11.31
C LEU A 405 6.72 28.89 12.55
N LYS A 406 7.97 28.42 12.52
CA LYS A 406 8.97 28.73 13.55
C LYS A 406 9.73 30.01 13.23
N ILE A 407 10.33 30.63 14.25
CA ILE A 407 11.35 31.67 14.05
C ILE A 407 12.61 31.09 13.38
N PHE A 408 13.52 31.94 12.91
CA PHE A 408 14.73 31.51 12.19
C PHE A 408 15.56 30.49 12.99
N GLN A 409 15.79 30.75 14.28
CA GLN A 409 16.55 29.88 15.20
C GLN A 409 15.89 28.50 15.39
N GLY A 410 14.56 28.43 15.28
CA GLY A 410 13.80 27.23 15.62
C GLY A 410 13.67 27.04 17.13
N GLY A 411 13.44 25.79 17.55
CA GLY A 411 13.23 25.42 18.95
C GLY A 411 12.24 24.26 19.10
N PRO A 412 12.06 23.71 20.31
CA PRO A 412 11.08 22.66 20.61
C PRO A 412 9.65 23.07 20.26
N CYS A 413 8.80 22.12 19.85
CA CYS A 413 7.37 22.38 19.58
C CYS A 413 6.57 22.70 20.85
N SER A 414 7.18 22.55 22.04
CA SER A 414 6.59 22.87 23.34
C SER A 414 6.84 24.32 23.79
N GLU A 415 7.57 25.12 23.02
CA GLU A 415 7.96 26.49 23.40
C GLU A 415 7.25 27.53 22.50
N PRO A 416 6.44 28.44 23.06
CA PRO A 416 5.81 29.50 22.29
C PRO A 416 6.81 30.42 21.58
N GLU A 417 7.96 30.73 22.21
CA GLU A 417 8.97 31.64 21.64
C GLU A 417 9.66 31.06 20.40
N ALA A 418 9.60 29.74 20.21
CA ALA A 418 10.11 29.07 19.02
C ALA A 418 9.24 29.33 17.77
N HIS A 419 8.05 29.90 17.94
CA HIS A 419 7.05 30.11 16.88
C HIS A 419 6.98 31.57 16.44
N ALA A 420 6.82 31.79 15.14
CA ALA A 420 6.64 33.11 14.57
C ALA A 420 5.25 33.66 14.93
N SER A 421 5.18 34.96 15.22
CA SER A 421 3.93 35.71 15.38
C SER A 421 3.87 36.81 14.32
N PHE A 422 2.67 37.09 13.81
CA PHE A 422 2.42 38.03 12.74
C PHE A 422 1.45 39.14 13.18
N PRO A 423 1.56 40.38 12.63
CA PRO A 423 0.72 41.51 13.03
C PRO A 423 -0.78 41.30 12.80
N ASP A 424 -1.14 40.57 11.75
CA ASP A 424 -2.52 40.29 11.36
C ASP A 424 -2.63 38.98 10.56
N ASP A 425 -3.86 38.49 10.39
CA ASP A 425 -4.16 37.25 9.66
C ASP A 425 -3.68 37.29 8.20
N ARG A 426 -3.77 38.45 7.54
CA ARG A 426 -3.31 38.60 6.16
C ARG A 426 -1.80 38.35 6.07
N THR A 427 -1.03 38.92 6.97
CA THR A 427 0.42 38.75 7.03
C THR A 427 0.80 37.31 7.34
N GLY A 428 0.09 36.67 8.28
CA GLY A 428 0.30 35.26 8.60
C GLY A 428 -0.01 34.30 7.45
N VAL A 429 -1.14 34.50 6.75
CA VAL A 429 -1.51 33.72 5.56
C VAL A 429 -0.53 33.98 4.41
N MET A 430 -0.08 35.21 4.22
CA MET A 430 0.94 35.54 3.21
C MET A 430 2.28 34.84 3.53
N ALA A 431 2.72 34.84 4.79
CA ALA A 431 3.93 34.13 5.22
C ALA A 431 3.82 32.61 5.01
N HIS A 432 2.64 32.03 5.24
CA HIS A 432 2.36 30.63 4.91
C HIS A 432 2.59 30.35 3.41
N TYR A 433 1.97 31.16 2.53
CA TYR A 433 2.14 31.01 1.08
C TYR A 433 3.59 31.20 0.64
N HIS A 434 4.29 32.22 1.14
CA HIS A 434 5.69 32.45 0.80
C HIS A 434 6.58 31.25 1.18
N HIS A 435 6.28 30.58 2.29
CA HIS A 435 7.00 29.37 2.68
C HIS A 435 6.71 28.20 1.72
N LEU A 436 5.45 27.97 1.36
CA LEU A 436 5.05 26.93 0.39
C LEU A 436 5.63 27.18 -1.01
N MET A 437 5.68 28.43 -1.46
CA MET A 437 6.34 28.81 -2.73
C MET A 437 7.82 28.43 -2.72
N THR A 438 8.50 28.64 -1.59
CA THR A 438 9.92 28.27 -1.45
C THR A 438 10.12 26.75 -1.62
N TYR A 439 9.28 25.94 -0.97
CA TYR A 439 9.27 24.48 -1.15
C TYR A 439 9.00 24.08 -2.60
N ALA A 440 8.07 24.78 -3.25
CA ALA A 440 7.68 24.51 -4.62
C ALA A 440 8.64 25.03 -5.70
N GLY A 441 9.69 25.76 -5.30
CA GLY A 441 10.70 26.25 -6.22
C GLY A 441 10.35 27.57 -6.89
N VAL A 442 9.41 28.31 -6.32
CA VAL A 442 8.95 29.61 -6.83
C VAL A 442 9.54 30.72 -5.99
N GLU A 443 10.21 31.66 -6.65
CA GLU A 443 10.78 32.85 -6.01
C GLU A 443 9.66 33.79 -5.54
N VAL A 444 9.83 34.36 -4.35
CA VAL A 444 8.88 35.31 -3.76
C VAL A 444 9.31 36.75 -4.10
N PRO A 445 8.55 37.48 -4.93
CA PRO A 445 8.88 38.85 -5.29
C PRO A 445 8.89 39.77 -4.05
N GLY A 446 9.96 40.55 -3.87
CA GLY A 446 10.09 41.47 -2.73
C GLY A 446 10.53 40.83 -1.41
N GLY A 447 10.83 39.52 -1.41
CA GLY A 447 11.33 38.79 -0.24
C GLY A 447 10.25 38.02 0.53
N SER A 448 10.65 36.90 1.12
CA SER A 448 9.74 36.04 1.90
C SER A 448 9.38 36.68 3.25
N LEU A 449 8.11 36.53 3.63
CA LEU A 449 7.62 36.90 4.96
C LEU A 449 7.73 35.74 5.95
N SER A 450 8.08 34.54 5.47
CA SER A 450 8.42 33.42 6.33
C SER A 450 9.83 33.62 6.88
N PRO A 451 10.01 33.61 8.22
CA PRO A 451 11.33 33.73 8.85
C PRO A 451 12.31 32.61 8.48
N ARG A 452 11.84 31.54 7.84
CA ARG A 452 12.62 30.32 7.57
C ARG A 452 12.74 29.97 6.09
N SER A 453 12.18 30.76 5.18
CA SER A 453 12.32 30.48 3.74
C SER A 453 13.78 30.39 3.29
N SER A 454 14.69 31.19 3.87
CA SER A 454 16.13 31.13 3.55
C SER A 454 16.83 29.84 4.00
N LEU A 455 16.22 29.07 4.91
CA LEU A 455 16.74 27.78 5.39
C LEU A 455 16.26 26.60 4.53
N VAL A 456 15.26 26.81 3.69
CA VAL A 456 14.69 25.77 2.82
C VAL A 456 15.44 25.77 1.50
N ARG A 457 15.92 24.60 1.08
CA ARG A 457 16.43 24.41 -0.28
C ARG A 457 15.27 24.64 -1.27
N VAL A 458 15.36 25.69 -2.08
CA VAL A 458 14.34 26.06 -3.08
C VAL A 458 14.02 24.86 -3.99
N GLY A 459 12.73 24.56 -4.14
CA GLY A 459 12.25 23.47 -5.01
C GLY A 459 12.40 22.06 -4.45
N CYS A 460 12.67 21.91 -3.15
CA CYS A 460 12.87 20.60 -2.54
C CYS A 460 11.58 19.81 -2.30
N ALA A 461 10.39 20.43 -2.43
CA ALA A 461 9.08 19.78 -2.30
C ALA A 461 7.99 20.47 -3.15
N PRO A 462 7.98 20.29 -4.50
CA PRO A 462 6.91 20.78 -5.38
C PRO A 462 5.51 20.19 -5.12
N TYR A 463 5.44 19.09 -4.37
CA TYR A 463 4.21 18.38 -4.05
C TYR A 463 3.97 18.33 -2.55
N VAL A 464 2.70 18.36 -2.13
CA VAL A 464 2.27 18.39 -0.71
C VAL A 464 2.80 17.18 0.05
N GLU A 465 2.75 16.00 -0.57
CA GLU A 465 3.21 14.74 -0.01
C GLU A 465 4.71 14.78 0.33
N TRP A 466 5.50 15.59 -0.38
CA TRP A 466 6.95 15.73 -0.15
C TRP A 466 7.28 16.66 1.02
N LEU A 467 6.29 17.31 1.64
CA LEU A 467 6.51 18.12 2.85
C LEU A 467 6.87 17.25 4.07
N GLY A 468 6.67 15.93 4.01
CA GLY A 468 7.18 14.99 5.01
C GLY A 468 8.70 15.06 5.17
N ALA A 469 9.18 14.95 6.42
CA ALA A 469 10.58 15.16 6.85
C ALA A 469 11.24 16.48 6.43
N ARG A 470 10.47 17.43 5.88
CA ARG A 470 10.98 18.74 5.42
C ARG A 470 10.28 19.88 6.13
N TRP A 471 8.95 19.93 6.06
CA TRP A 471 8.13 20.87 6.82
C TRP A 471 7.98 20.41 8.27
N ALA A 472 7.68 19.12 8.47
CA ALA A 472 7.54 18.50 9.78
C ALA A 472 8.43 17.25 9.88
N PRO A 473 8.86 16.83 11.09
CA PRO A 473 9.71 15.65 11.26
C PRO A 473 9.08 14.34 10.79
N SER A 474 7.75 14.23 10.76
CA SER A 474 7.05 13.03 10.31
C SER A 474 7.09 12.90 8.79
N ASP A 475 7.50 11.73 8.30
CA ASP A 475 7.46 11.37 6.88
C ASP A 475 6.02 11.31 6.32
N GLN A 476 5.03 11.05 7.18
CA GLN A 476 3.61 10.98 6.81
C GLN A 476 2.92 12.35 6.77
N TYR A 477 3.64 13.42 7.13
CA TYR A 477 3.03 14.75 7.31
C TYR A 477 2.24 15.23 6.08
N GLY A 478 2.88 15.18 4.90
CA GLY A 478 2.30 15.63 3.64
C GLY A 478 1.12 14.77 3.19
N TYR A 479 1.25 13.45 3.33
CA TYR A 479 0.17 12.50 3.04
C TYR A 479 -1.06 12.74 3.89
N SER A 480 -0.90 12.95 5.20
CA SER A 480 -2.02 13.27 6.09
C SER A 480 -2.72 14.59 5.72
N ILE A 481 -2.00 15.62 5.22
CA ILE A 481 -2.66 16.83 4.68
C ILE A 481 -3.57 16.46 3.49
N VAL A 482 -3.08 15.62 2.58
CA VAL A 482 -3.80 15.22 1.38
C VAL A 482 -5.02 14.36 1.72
N TYR A 483 -4.87 13.39 2.63
CA TYR A 483 -5.90 12.39 2.91
C TYR A 483 -6.91 12.82 3.99
N ASP A 484 -6.44 13.40 5.09
CA ASP A 484 -7.29 13.66 6.25
C ASP A 484 -8.01 15.01 6.15
N TYR A 485 -7.43 15.94 5.38
CA TYR A 485 -7.91 17.32 5.27
C TYR A 485 -8.34 17.68 3.84
N LEU A 486 -7.43 17.65 2.87
CA LEU A 486 -7.69 18.10 1.51
C LEU A 486 -8.72 17.22 0.80
N GLY A 487 -8.60 15.89 0.87
CA GLY A 487 -9.56 14.96 0.27
C GLY A 487 -11.00 15.20 0.75
N PRO A 488 -11.27 15.24 2.07
CA PRO A 488 -12.57 15.60 2.62
C PRO A 488 -13.06 16.99 2.20
N LEU A 489 -12.18 18.00 2.12
CA LEU A 489 -12.50 19.33 1.61
C LEU A 489 -13.02 19.24 0.18
N MET A 490 -12.28 18.55 -0.70
CA MET A 490 -12.60 18.39 -2.12
C MET A 490 -13.92 17.63 -2.36
N ARG A 491 -14.34 16.76 -1.44
CA ARG A 491 -15.60 16.01 -1.54
C ARG A 491 -16.83 16.73 -0.97
N THR A 492 -16.62 17.84 -0.24
CA THR A 492 -17.72 18.61 0.34
C THR A 492 -18.56 19.23 -0.79
N ARG A 493 -19.87 18.97 -0.80
CA ARG A 493 -20.79 19.45 -1.84
C ARG A 493 -21.50 20.73 -1.45
#